data_AF-A0A1B8TVV1-F1
#
_entry.id   AF-A0A1B8TVV1-F1
#
_cell.length_a   1.000
_cell.length_b   1.000
_cell.length_c   1.000
_cell.angle_alpha   90.00
_cell.angle_beta   90.00
_cell.angle_gamma   90.00
#
_symmetry.space_group_name_H-M   'P 1'
#
loop_
_entity.id
_entity.type
_entity.pdbx_description
1 polymer ?
#
loop_
_entity_poly.entity_id
_entity_poly.type
_entity_poly.pdbx_seq_one_letter_code
_entity_poly.pdbx_strand_id
1 'polypeptide(L)'
;MNFSLYIAKRYLFTKTSNNAINIITIIASFGVIVGSLALFIILSGFSGLRTFSYSLLDASDPDIKISVVKGKSFFIDDAIQQVLDNNTAIKASSKIIEERVFLEYKDKNEIAYIKGVEENYAQITNIDSSLSVGNWLENEYLKTAVIGRTIAAKLSLGVRSFGEPLSIMIPKPGTGFINPTNAFYKTNVQIVGLYTGTEDFESKFVFVNLEEAKRLLRFKENQVTAIELKLTDNLLADEFAEELQQKLGDSFKVQTKEQLNEVFYKVINTENFVSYLIFTLIVIIALFNVIGAIIMMIIDKKQNLKTLFNLGTTIKEIKRIFVLQGFLLTITGMILGLLIGVIAVFIQLKFGLFMITENLAYPVEFRFSNLLIVIFTITTLGFIAAKIASSRISKEFVEK
;
A
#
# COMPACT_ATOMS: atom_id res chain seq x y z
N MET A 1 -5.96 2.62 48.11
CA MET A 1 -7.06 2.40 47.13
C MET A 1 -7.45 3.75 46.53
N ASN A 2 -7.48 3.88 45.20
CA ASN A 2 -7.90 5.14 44.57
C ASN A 2 -9.43 5.28 44.67
N PHE A 3 -9.91 6.13 45.59
CA PHE A 3 -11.32 6.33 45.90
C PHE A 3 -12.18 6.58 44.64
N SER A 4 -11.72 7.47 43.75
CA SER A 4 -12.47 7.81 42.53
C SER A 4 -12.63 6.62 41.58
N LEU A 5 -11.61 5.77 41.47
CA LEU A 5 -11.65 4.59 40.61
C LEU A 5 -12.57 3.49 41.16
N TYR A 6 -12.57 3.30 42.48
CA TYR A 6 -13.47 2.36 43.15
C TYR A 6 -14.94 2.71 42.89
N ILE A 7 -15.30 3.98 43.05
CA ILE A 7 -16.67 4.45 42.80
C ILE A 7 -17.01 4.39 41.30
N ALA A 8 -16.09 4.79 40.42
CA ALA A 8 -16.30 4.76 38.96
C ALA A 8 -16.61 3.33 38.45
N LYS A 9 -15.84 2.33 38.90
CA LYS A 9 -16.09 0.93 38.55
C LYS A 9 -17.47 0.47 39.04
N ARG A 10 -17.85 0.82 40.27
CA ARG A 10 -19.17 0.49 40.82
C ARG A 10 -20.29 1.11 40.00
N TYR A 11 -20.17 2.40 39.63
CA TYR A 11 -21.20 3.10 38.86
C TYR A 11 -21.34 2.59 37.42
N LEU A 12 -20.27 2.06 36.81
CA LEU A 12 -20.35 1.44 35.48
C LEU A 12 -21.24 0.18 35.46
N PHE A 13 -21.14 -0.68 36.47
CA PHE A 13 -21.85 -1.96 36.50
C PHE A 13 -23.17 -1.95 37.28
N THR A 14 -23.45 -0.88 38.03
CA THR A 14 -24.69 -0.78 38.82
C THR A 14 -25.83 -0.29 37.93
N LYS A 15 -26.84 -1.15 37.69
CA LYS A 15 -28.05 -0.76 36.96
C LYS A 15 -28.76 0.41 37.65
N THR A 16 -29.15 1.42 36.87
CA THR A 16 -29.99 2.51 37.37
C THR A 16 -31.44 2.03 37.52
N SER A 17 -32.20 2.60 38.46
CA SER A 17 -33.63 2.31 38.61
C SER A 17 -34.44 2.78 37.39
N ASN A 18 -33.95 3.79 36.69
CA ASN A 18 -34.55 4.28 35.46
C ASN A 18 -34.05 3.50 34.23
N ASN A 19 -34.95 2.77 33.59
CA ASN A 19 -34.64 1.93 32.42
C ASN A 19 -34.17 2.75 31.21
N ALA A 20 -34.65 3.99 31.04
CA ALA A 20 -34.26 4.85 29.93
C ALA A 20 -32.74 5.15 29.93
N ILE A 21 -32.15 5.30 31.12
CA ILE A 21 -30.72 5.63 31.27
C ILE A 21 -29.85 4.42 30.93
N ASN A 22 -30.28 3.22 31.34
CA ASN A 22 -29.62 1.97 30.97
C ASN A 22 -29.64 1.79 29.43
N ILE A 23 -30.76 2.08 28.77
CA ILE A 23 -30.88 2.01 27.30
C ILE A 23 -29.90 2.98 26.62
N ILE A 24 -29.88 4.26 27.03
CA ILE A 24 -28.96 5.26 26.47
C ILE A 24 -27.50 4.82 26.64
N THR A 25 -27.15 4.26 27.79
CA THR A 25 -25.79 3.78 28.07
C THR A 25 -25.41 2.58 27.20
N ILE A 26 -26.35 1.66 26.95
CA ILE A 26 -26.16 0.53 26.03
C ILE A 26 -25.95 1.04 24.59
N ILE A 27 -26.77 1.98 24.13
CA ILE A 27 -26.64 2.57 22.78
C ILE A 27 -25.29 3.28 22.63
N ALA A 28 -24.87 4.05 23.64
CA ALA A 28 -23.57 4.71 23.63
C ALA A 28 -22.41 3.71 23.61
N SER A 29 -22.47 2.66 24.43
CA SER A 29 -21.47 1.58 24.46
C SER A 29 -21.40 0.86 23.11
N PHE A 30 -22.56 0.53 22.53
CA PHE A 30 -22.65 -0.09 21.21
C PHE A 30 -22.04 0.80 20.12
N GLY A 31 -22.26 2.11 20.18
CA GLY A 31 -21.62 3.07 19.28
C GLY A 31 -20.09 3.02 19.35
N VAL A 32 -19.51 2.91 20.54
CA VAL A 32 -18.04 2.74 20.71
C VAL A 32 -17.56 1.39 20.18
N ILE A 33 -18.31 0.31 20.45
CA ILE A 33 -17.99 -1.03 19.94
C ILE A 33 -17.95 -1.02 18.41
N VAL A 34 -19.00 -0.53 17.76
CA VAL A 34 -19.10 -0.45 16.30
C VAL A 34 -18.03 0.49 15.74
N GLY A 35 -17.78 1.64 16.37
CA GLY A 35 -16.75 2.57 15.94
C GLY A 35 -15.34 1.98 15.97
N SER A 36 -15.00 1.28 17.07
CA SER A 36 -13.69 0.60 17.20
C SER A 36 -13.53 -0.58 16.24
N LEU A 37 -14.58 -1.38 16.07
CA LEU A 37 -14.62 -2.47 15.10
C LEU A 37 -14.43 -1.95 13.67
N ALA A 38 -15.19 -0.93 13.29
CA ALA A 38 -15.18 -0.37 11.94
C ALA A 38 -13.83 0.26 11.61
N LEU A 39 -13.27 1.06 12.53
CA LEU A 39 -11.95 1.67 12.37
C LEU A 39 -10.84 0.61 12.26
N PHE A 40 -10.92 -0.50 13.00
CA PHE A 40 -9.93 -1.56 12.91
C PHE A 40 -10.03 -2.36 11.60
N ILE A 41 -11.24 -2.73 11.18
CA ILE A 41 -11.48 -3.47 9.94
C ILE A 41 -11.01 -2.65 8.74
N ILE A 42 -11.35 -1.35 8.68
CA ILE A 42 -10.98 -0.52 7.54
C ILE A 42 -9.46 -0.36 7.43
N LEU A 43 -8.75 -0.12 8.54
CA LEU A 43 -7.30 -0.01 8.55
C LEU A 43 -6.64 -1.33 8.10
N SER A 44 -7.19 -2.47 8.53
CA SER A 44 -6.71 -3.80 8.14
C SER A 44 -6.98 -4.09 6.66
N GLY A 45 -8.15 -3.69 6.14
CA GLY A 45 -8.51 -3.79 4.73
C GLY A 45 -7.60 -2.96 3.84
N PHE A 46 -7.36 -1.68 4.17
CA PHE A 46 -6.44 -0.84 3.41
C PHE A 46 -4.99 -1.28 3.51
N SER A 47 -4.57 -1.85 4.65
CA SER A 47 -3.23 -2.43 4.76
C SER A 47 -3.08 -3.63 3.83
N GLY A 48 -4.08 -4.53 3.80
CA GLY A 48 -4.11 -5.66 2.87
C GLY A 48 -4.16 -5.24 1.41
N LEU A 49 -5.03 -4.29 1.06
CA LEU A 49 -5.08 -3.71 -0.29
C LEU A 49 -3.75 -3.10 -0.69
N ARG A 50 -3.11 -2.32 0.19
CA ARG A 50 -1.79 -1.73 -0.08
C ARG A 50 -0.75 -2.79 -0.40
N THR A 51 -0.63 -3.80 0.46
CA THR A 51 0.35 -4.88 0.27
C THR A 51 0.08 -5.65 -1.03
N PHE A 52 -1.19 -5.96 -1.31
CA PHE A 52 -1.60 -6.56 -2.57
C PHE A 52 -1.25 -5.66 -3.77
N SER A 53 -1.60 -4.38 -3.72
CA SER A 53 -1.31 -3.39 -4.76
C SER A 53 0.20 -3.26 -5.02
N TYR A 54 1.04 -3.27 -3.99
CA TYR A 54 2.50 -3.26 -4.16
C TYR A 54 3.03 -4.54 -4.76
N SER A 55 2.48 -5.71 -4.39
CA SER A 55 2.89 -7.00 -4.95
C SER A 55 2.63 -7.11 -6.46
N LEU A 56 1.67 -6.35 -7.00
CA LEU A 56 1.41 -6.30 -8.44
C LEU A 56 2.57 -5.68 -9.24
N LEU A 57 3.44 -4.91 -8.58
CA LEU A 57 4.63 -4.31 -9.20
C LEU A 57 5.85 -5.24 -9.16
N ASP A 58 5.81 -6.35 -8.41
CA ASP A 58 6.96 -7.24 -8.24
C ASP A 58 7.35 -8.00 -9.51
N ALA A 59 6.41 -8.15 -10.44
CA ALA A 59 6.67 -8.75 -11.75
C ALA A 59 7.30 -7.76 -12.74
N SER A 60 6.97 -6.47 -12.61
CA SER A 60 7.33 -5.43 -13.58
C SER A 60 8.60 -4.67 -13.21
N ASP A 61 8.76 -4.37 -11.92
CA ASP A 61 9.74 -3.42 -11.44
C ASP A 61 10.75 -4.08 -10.49
N PRO A 62 12.05 -3.76 -10.64
CA PRO A 62 13.09 -4.24 -9.75
C PRO A 62 13.03 -3.54 -8.38
N ASP A 63 13.81 -4.02 -7.41
CA ASP A 63 13.92 -3.34 -6.12
C ASP A 63 14.63 -1.98 -6.29
N ILE A 64 15.67 -1.95 -7.13
CA ILE A 64 16.39 -0.73 -7.52
C ILE A 64 16.66 -0.69 -9.02
N LYS A 65 16.52 0.49 -9.61
CA LYS A 65 16.91 0.80 -10.99
C LYS A 65 17.92 1.94 -11.03
N ILE A 66 19.04 1.71 -11.69
CA ILE A 66 20.07 2.70 -11.98
C ILE A 66 19.89 3.14 -13.43
N SER A 67 19.77 4.45 -13.66
CA SER A 67 19.66 5.05 -15.00
C SER A 67 20.52 6.32 -15.08
N VAL A 68 20.70 6.88 -16.28
CA VAL A 68 21.40 8.17 -16.42
C VAL A 68 20.49 9.37 -16.23
N VAL A 69 21.02 10.43 -15.63
CA VAL A 69 20.31 11.71 -15.51
C VAL A 69 20.24 12.44 -16.85
N LYS A 70 21.30 12.37 -17.67
CA LYS A 70 21.39 13.02 -18.98
C LYS A 70 21.65 12.01 -20.09
N GLY A 71 20.86 12.12 -21.16
CA GLY A 71 20.92 11.19 -22.29
C GLY A 71 19.99 9.99 -22.09
N LYS A 72 20.17 8.97 -22.95
CA LYS A 72 19.32 7.76 -22.96
C LYS A 72 20.06 6.47 -22.61
N SER A 73 21.40 6.51 -22.67
CA SER A 73 22.24 5.35 -22.42
C SER A 73 23.58 5.78 -21.84
N PHE A 74 24.28 4.82 -21.24
CA PHE A 74 25.62 4.96 -20.71
C PHE A 74 26.45 3.72 -21.00
N PHE A 75 27.76 3.87 -20.83
CA PHE A 75 28.68 2.75 -20.88
C PHE A 75 28.91 2.24 -19.46
N ILE A 76 28.79 0.93 -19.28
CA ILE A 76 29.23 0.27 -18.05
C ILE A 76 30.75 0.22 -18.09
N ASP A 77 31.38 0.90 -17.13
CA ASP A 77 32.81 0.84 -16.90
C ASP A 77 33.14 -0.12 -15.74
N ASP A 78 34.43 -0.40 -15.57
CA ASP A 78 34.91 -1.30 -14.53
C ASP A 78 34.58 -0.77 -13.12
N ALA A 79 34.45 0.55 -12.96
CA ALA A 79 34.12 1.17 -11.68
C ALA A 79 32.68 0.85 -11.26
N ILE A 80 31.70 0.99 -12.16
CA ILE A 80 30.31 0.61 -11.91
C ILE A 80 30.23 -0.89 -11.61
N GLN A 81 30.92 -1.71 -12.40
CA GLN A 81 30.93 -3.16 -12.20
C GLN A 81 31.51 -3.54 -10.83
N GLN A 82 32.61 -2.92 -10.41
CA GLN A 82 33.20 -3.12 -9.08
C GLN A 82 32.27 -2.71 -7.94
N VAL A 83 31.51 -1.62 -8.09
CA VAL A 83 30.54 -1.19 -7.06
C VAL A 83 29.41 -2.22 -6.90
N LEU A 84 28.97 -2.83 -8.01
CA LEU A 84 27.92 -3.84 -8.01
C LEU A 84 28.43 -5.19 -7.46
N ASP A 85 29.59 -5.66 -7.92
CA ASP A 85 30.12 -6.98 -7.56
C ASP A 85 30.60 -7.06 -6.10
N ASN A 86 31.12 -5.96 -5.54
CA ASN A 86 31.64 -5.93 -4.16
C ASN A 86 30.53 -5.81 -3.10
N ASN A 87 29.27 -5.69 -3.49
CA ASN A 87 28.19 -5.37 -2.57
C ASN A 87 27.34 -6.59 -2.22
N THR A 88 27.53 -7.14 -1.02
CA THR A 88 26.81 -8.34 -0.54
C THR A 88 25.31 -8.15 -0.38
N ALA A 89 24.83 -6.90 -0.40
CA ALA A 89 23.41 -6.55 -0.35
C ALA A 89 22.68 -6.83 -1.67
N ILE A 90 23.41 -6.93 -2.79
CA ILE A 90 22.85 -7.17 -4.12
C ILE A 90 22.78 -8.68 -4.32
N LYS A 91 21.55 -9.20 -4.43
CA LYS A 91 21.30 -10.63 -4.68
C LYS A 91 21.56 -10.97 -6.16
N ALA A 92 21.16 -10.08 -7.06
CA ALA A 92 21.39 -10.21 -8.49
C ALA A 92 21.30 -8.83 -9.16
N SER A 93 21.99 -8.68 -10.29
CA SER A 93 21.95 -7.49 -11.15
C SER A 93 21.74 -7.89 -12.60
N SER A 94 20.96 -7.13 -13.36
CA SER A 94 20.77 -7.35 -14.80
C SER A 94 20.90 -6.05 -15.58
N LYS A 95 21.56 -6.13 -16.74
CA LYS A 95 21.71 -5.04 -17.69
C LYS A 95 20.46 -4.93 -18.55
N ILE A 96 19.99 -3.70 -18.75
CA ILE A 96 18.72 -3.43 -19.43
C ILE A 96 18.89 -2.40 -20.54
N ILE A 97 18.21 -2.66 -21.65
CA ILE A 97 17.96 -1.67 -22.70
C ILE A 97 16.46 -1.41 -22.79
N GLU A 98 16.05 -0.19 -22.51
CA GLU A 98 14.68 0.27 -22.56
C GLU A 98 14.57 1.48 -23.48
N GLU A 99 13.75 1.38 -24.52
CA GLU A 99 13.51 2.48 -25.46
C GLU A 99 12.09 2.40 -26.03
N ARG A 100 11.55 3.56 -26.39
CA ARG A 100 10.22 3.64 -26.98
C ARG A 100 10.24 3.19 -28.43
N VAL A 101 9.33 2.28 -28.79
CA VAL A 101 9.27 1.63 -30.10
C VAL A 101 7.88 1.69 -30.70
N PHE A 102 7.83 1.63 -32.03
CA PHE A 102 6.61 1.38 -32.79
C PHE A 102 6.54 -0.10 -33.10
N LEU A 103 5.42 -0.72 -32.73
CA LEU A 103 5.10 -2.10 -33.03
C LEU A 103 4.19 -2.11 -34.25
N GLU A 104 4.51 -2.93 -35.23
CA GLU A 104 3.73 -3.13 -36.45
C GLU A 104 3.51 -4.63 -36.65
N TYR A 105 2.25 -5.01 -36.80
CA TYR A 105 1.86 -6.37 -37.15
C TYR A 105 0.67 -6.29 -38.11
N LYS A 106 0.87 -6.75 -39.35
CA LYS A 106 -0.06 -6.54 -40.46
C LYS A 106 -0.35 -5.04 -40.62
N ASP A 107 -1.62 -4.65 -40.66
CA ASP A 107 -2.07 -3.26 -40.78
C ASP A 107 -2.29 -2.58 -39.41
N LYS A 108 -1.84 -3.20 -38.32
CA LYS A 108 -2.05 -2.71 -36.95
C LYS A 108 -0.75 -2.18 -36.37
N ASN A 109 -0.85 -1.02 -35.72
CA ASN A 109 0.26 -0.33 -35.10
C ASN A 109 -0.04 -0.04 -33.64
N GLU A 110 0.96 -0.17 -32.77
CA GLU A 110 0.88 0.19 -31.36
C GLU A 110 2.22 0.78 -30.91
N ILE A 111 2.20 1.65 -29.90
CA ILE A 111 3.43 2.18 -29.29
C ILE A 111 3.68 1.46 -27.98
N ALA A 112 4.90 0.99 -27.78
CA ALA A 112 5.33 0.33 -26.55
C ALA A 112 6.78 0.69 -26.21
N TYR A 113 7.34 0.05 -25.20
CA TYR A 113 8.77 0.05 -24.90
C TYR A 113 9.35 -1.32 -25.22
N ILE A 114 10.44 -1.36 -25.97
CA ILE A 114 11.27 -2.56 -26.03
C ILE A 114 12.04 -2.64 -24.72
N LYS A 115 12.03 -3.81 -24.06
CA LYS A 115 12.84 -4.07 -22.87
C LYS A 115 13.75 -5.26 -23.17
N GLY A 116 15.00 -4.95 -23.53
CA GLY A 116 16.08 -5.92 -23.70
C GLY A 116 16.61 -6.36 -22.35
N VAL A 117 16.57 -7.65 -22.07
CA VAL A 117 16.92 -8.23 -20.76
C VAL A 117 17.96 -9.33 -20.87
N GLU A 118 18.77 -9.51 -19.82
CA GLU A 118 19.67 -10.67 -19.70
C GLU A 118 18.90 -11.91 -19.21
N GLU A 119 19.51 -13.08 -19.36
CA GLU A 119 18.92 -14.38 -18.97
C GLU A 119 18.53 -14.45 -17.49
N ASN A 120 19.29 -13.78 -16.63
CA ASN A 120 19.04 -13.74 -15.19
C ASN A 120 17.91 -12.78 -14.78
N TYR A 121 17.22 -12.13 -15.72
CA TYR A 121 16.19 -11.12 -15.41
C TYR A 121 15.04 -11.67 -14.57
N ALA A 122 14.67 -12.95 -14.74
CA ALA A 122 13.68 -13.61 -13.90
C ALA A 122 14.12 -13.81 -12.43
N GLN A 123 15.41 -13.63 -12.12
CA GLN A 123 15.92 -13.57 -10.75
C GLN A 123 15.82 -12.14 -10.17
N ILE A 124 15.65 -11.13 -11.03
CA ILE A 124 15.50 -9.72 -10.66
C ILE A 124 14.04 -9.37 -10.36
N THR A 125 13.13 -9.84 -11.19
CA THR A 125 11.68 -9.63 -11.02
C THR A 125 10.94 -10.96 -11.06
N ASN A 126 9.73 -11.01 -10.48
CA ASN A 126 8.91 -12.23 -10.46
C ASN A 126 8.16 -12.46 -11.79
N ILE A 127 8.78 -12.15 -12.93
CA ILE A 127 8.13 -12.14 -14.24
C ILE A 127 7.61 -13.52 -14.66
N ASP A 128 8.27 -14.59 -14.24
CA ASP A 128 7.84 -15.97 -14.52
C ASP A 128 6.45 -16.26 -13.98
N SER A 129 6.10 -15.69 -12.81
CA SER A 129 4.77 -15.84 -12.21
C SER A 129 3.67 -15.10 -12.97
N SER A 130 4.06 -14.12 -13.79
CA SER A 130 3.16 -13.34 -14.65
C SER A 130 2.97 -13.96 -16.03
N LEU A 131 3.73 -14.98 -16.42
CA LEU A 131 3.60 -15.61 -17.72
C LEU A 131 2.30 -16.43 -17.79
N SER A 132 1.39 -16.01 -18.66
CA SER A 132 0.07 -16.65 -18.82
C SER A 132 0.10 -17.76 -19.88
N VAL A 133 0.85 -17.54 -20.97
CA VAL A 133 0.91 -18.47 -22.11
C VAL A 133 2.32 -18.48 -22.69
N GLY A 134 2.80 -19.66 -23.11
CA GLY A 134 4.08 -19.81 -23.78
C GLY A 134 5.26 -19.93 -22.83
N ASN A 135 6.45 -19.57 -23.31
CA ASN A 135 7.70 -19.64 -22.56
C ASN A 135 8.29 -18.23 -22.37
N TRP A 136 9.14 -18.09 -21.36
CA TRP A 136 10.01 -16.92 -21.23
C TRP A 136 11.10 -16.92 -22.32
N LEU A 137 11.84 -15.82 -22.41
CA LEU A 137 12.93 -15.66 -23.38
C LEU A 137 14.06 -16.65 -23.11
N GLU A 138 14.58 -17.24 -24.18
CA GLU A 138 15.75 -18.12 -24.16
C GLU A 138 16.86 -17.48 -25.01
N ASN A 139 18.10 -17.51 -24.51
CA ASN A 139 19.25 -16.87 -25.15
C ASN A 139 19.59 -17.47 -26.53
N GLU A 140 19.28 -18.74 -26.74
CA GLU A 140 19.52 -19.44 -28.02
C GLU A 140 18.63 -18.86 -29.16
N TYR A 141 17.47 -18.31 -28.81
CA TYR A 141 16.47 -17.83 -29.76
C TYR A 141 16.37 -16.30 -29.77
N LEU A 142 17.38 -15.63 -30.34
CA LEU A 142 17.48 -14.16 -30.35
C LEU A 142 16.32 -13.42 -31.03
N LYS A 143 15.64 -14.04 -32.00
CA LYS A 143 14.51 -13.44 -32.75
C LYS A 143 13.15 -13.75 -32.12
N THR A 144 13.08 -13.75 -30.80
CA THR A 144 11.86 -14.01 -30.04
C THR A 144 11.52 -12.84 -29.13
N ALA A 145 10.25 -12.71 -28.81
CA ALA A 145 9.75 -11.69 -27.90
C ALA A 145 8.62 -12.23 -27.02
N VAL A 146 8.49 -11.65 -25.83
CA VAL A 146 7.36 -11.86 -24.91
C VAL A 146 6.65 -10.53 -24.73
N ILE A 147 5.33 -10.51 -24.90
CA ILE A 147 4.54 -9.27 -24.87
C ILE A 147 3.42 -9.33 -23.85
N GLY A 148 2.98 -8.16 -23.39
CA GLY A 148 1.82 -8.09 -22.51
C GLY A 148 0.53 -8.44 -23.24
N ARG A 149 -0.43 -9.02 -22.51
CA ARG A 149 -1.73 -9.42 -23.05
C ARG A 149 -2.49 -8.25 -23.71
N THR A 150 -2.42 -7.04 -23.16
CA THR A 150 -3.06 -5.86 -23.74
C THR A 150 -2.44 -5.46 -25.08
N ILE A 151 -1.09 -5.47 -25.21
CA ILE A 151 -0.42 -5.24 -26.50
C ILE A 151 -0.85 -6.30 -27.52
N ALA A 152 -0.84 -7.57 -27.10
CA ALA A 152 -1.27 -8.68 -27.94
C ALA A 152 -2.72 -8.53 -28.43
N ALA A 153 -3.64 -8.13 -27.55
CA ALA A 153 -5.03 -7.89 -27.90
C ALA A 153 -5.19 -6.75 -28.92
N LYS A 154 -4.52 -5.62 -28.71
CA LYS A 154 -4.55 -4.45 -29.62
C LYS A 154 -4.05 -4.80 -31.02
N LEU A 155 -2.95 -5.56 -31.09
CA LEU A 155 -2.37 -6.02 -32.35
C LEU A 155 -3.05 -7.28 -32.91
N SER A 156 -3.98 -7.90 -32.18
CA SER A 156 -4.55 -9.22 -32.50
C SER A 156 -3.49 -10.28 -32.81
N LEU A 157 -2.47 -10.30 -31.96
CA LEU A 157 -1.30 -11.15 -32.05
C LEU A 157 -1.34 -12.23 -30.96
N GLY A 158 -0.87 -13.43 -31.26
CA GLY A 158 -0.83 -14.55 -30.31
C GLY A 158 0.44 -15.39 -30.44
N VAL A 159 0.75 -16.18 -29.40
CA VAL A 159 1.99 -16.96 -29.16
C VAL A 159 2.31 -18.03 -30.23
N ARG A 160 1.44 -18.21 -31.22
CA ARG A 160 1.58 -19.24 -32.27
C ARG A 160 1.30 -18.70 -33.67
N SER A 161 1.34 -17.38 -33.84
CA SER A 161 1.21 -16.73 -35.14
C SER A 161 2.54 -16.77 -35.89
N PHE A 162 2.99 -17.97 -36.29
CA PHE A 162 4.27 -18.15 -37.00
C PHE A 162 4.26 -17.62 -38.46
N GLY A 163 3.11 -17.14 -38.95
CA GLY A 163 2.96 -16.68 -40.33
C GLY A 163 3.62 -15.33 -40.59
N GLU A 164 3.42 -14.35 -39.70
CA GLU A 164 3.98 -13.01 -39.83
C GLU A 164 4.69 -12.61 -38.54
N PRO A 165 5.92 -12.06 -38.60
CA PRO A 165 6.61 -11.58 -37.41
C PRO A 165 6.02 -10.26 -36.92
N LEU A 166 6.20 -9.99 -35.62
CA LEU A 166 6.05 -8.63 -35.09
C LEU A 166 7.25 -7.79 -35.54
N SER A 167 6.99 -6.68 -36.22
CA SER A 167 8.01 -5.69 -36.60
C SER A 167 8.14 -4.66 -35.48
N ILE A 168 9.33 -4.56 -34.89
CA ILE A 168 9.68 -3.54 -33.90
C ILE A 168 10.53 -2.48 -34.57
N MET A 169 10.09 -1.23 -34.49
CA MET A 169 10.70 -0.11 -35.21
C MET A 169 11.09 1.03 -34.28
N ILE A 170 12.28 1.58 -34.50
CA ILE A 170 12.82 2.72 -33.74
C ILE A 170 13.27 3.82 -34.70
N PRO A 171 12.89 5.09 -34.47
CA PRO A 171 13.39 6.19 -35.28
C PRO A 171 14.91 6.28 -35.22
N LYS A 172 15.56 6.46 -36.37
CA LYS A 172 17.02 6.60 -36.40
C LYS A 172 17.45 7.90 -35.71
N PRO A 173 18.51 7.87 -34.87
CA PRO A 173 19.04 9.08 -34.28
C PRO A 173 19.68 9.96 -35.38
N GLY A 174 19.40 11.27 -35.34
CA GLY A 174 19.98 12.23 -36.28
C GLY A 174 19.31 13.60 -36.21
N THR A 175 19.97 14.60 -36.77
CA THR A 175 19.46 15.97 -36.90
C THR A 175 19.30 16.32 -38.38
N GLY A 176 18.13 16.77 -38.82
CA GLY A 176 17.88 17.19 -40.21
C GLY A 176 16.66 16.53 -40.86
N PHE A 177 16.55 16.63 -42.19
CA PHE A 177 15.45 16.04 -42.95
C PHE A 177 15.44 14.51 -42.83
N ILE A 178 14.36 13.98 -42.25
CA ILE A 178 14.14 12.54 -42.15
C ILE A 178 13.72 12.03 -43.53
N ASN A 179 14.51 11.12 -44.11
CA ASN A 179 14.08 10.40 -45.32
C ASN A 179 12.94 9.44 -44.93
N PRO A 180 11.69 9.66 -45.39
CA PRO A 180 10.54 8.86 -44.94
C PRO A 180 10.68 7.37 -45.28
N THR A 181 11.43 7.06 -46.34
CA THR A 181 11.63 5.68 -46.82
C THR A 181 12.62 4.87 -45.96
N ASN A 182 13.45 5.53 -45.14
CA ASN A 182 14.49 4.87 -44.36
C ASN A 182 14.66 5.49 -42.95
N ALA A 183 13.56 5.96 -42.39
CA ALA A 183 13.50 6.69 -41.13
C ALA A 183 13.71 5.82 -39.88
N PHE A 184 13.56 4.50 -40.00
CA PHE A 184 13.53 3.58 -38.87
C PHE A 184 14.60 2.50 -38.97
N TYR A 185 15.18 2.11 -37.83
CA TYR A 185 15.73 0.77 -37.66
C TYR A 185 14.57 -0.18 -37.36
N LYS A 186 14.61 -1.38 -37.94
CA LYS A 186 13.56 -2.39 -37.79
C LYS A 186 14.16 -3.74 -37.43
N THR A 187 13.46 -4.51 -36.62
CA THR A 187 13.72 -5.94 -36.44
C THR A 187 12.41 -6.71 -36.36
N ASN A 188 12.46 -7.96 -36.81
CA ASN A 188 11.32 -8.86 -36.86
C ASN A 188 11.50 -9.95 -35.81
N VAL A 189 10.51 -10.14 -34.95
CA VAL A 189 10.54 -11.12 -33.86
C VAL A 189 9.28 -11.99 -33.84
N GLN A 190 9.43 -13.21 -33.36
CA GLN A 190 8.32 -14.14 -33.14
C GLN A 190 7.87 -14.08 -31.68
N ILE A 191 6.56 -14.07 -31.44
CA ILE A 191 6.03 -14.05 -30.07
C ILE A 191 6.03 -15.46 -29.51
N VAL A 192 6.78 -15.67 -28.42
CA VAL A 192 6.91 -16.97 -27.74
C VAL A 192 6.21 -17.03 -26.39
N GLY A 193 5.75 -15.89 -25.88
CA GLY A 193 5.00 -15.83 -24.64
C GLY A 193 4.13 -14.60 -24.49
N LEU A 194 3.13 -14.69 -23.61
CA LEU A 194 2.29 -13.60 -23.14
C LEU A 194 2.35 -13.50 -21.63
N TYR A 195 2.63 -12.31 -21.12
CA TYR A 195 2.54 -12.02 -19.69
C TYR A 195 1.27 -11.24 -19.36
N THR A 196 0.83 -11.40 -18.11
CA THR A 196 -0.33 -10.73 -17.51
C THR A 196 0.07 -10.03 -16.21
N GLY A 197 -0.66 -8.98 -15.86
CA GLY A 197 -0.38 -8.16 -14.68
C GLY A 197 -1.31 -6.96 -14.61
N THR A 198 -0.81 -5.82 -14.13
CA THR A 198 -1.56 -4.56 -14.19
C THR A 198 -1.75 -4.12 -15.63
N GLU A 199 -2.82 -3.37 -15.90
CA GLU A 199 -3.10 -2.87 -17.26
C GLU A 199 -1.94 -2.01 -17.81
N ASP A 200 -1.37 -1.15 -16.95
CA ASP A 200 -0.18 -0.36 -17.28
C ASP A 200 1.00 -1.26 -17.64
N PHE A 201 1.22 -2.35 -16.92
CA PHE A 201 2.30 -3.29 -17.23
C PHE A 201 2.04 -4.08 -18.52
N GLU A 202 0.82 -4.61 -18.71
CA GLU A 202 0.41 -5.36 -19.90
C GLU A 202 0.43 -4.53 -21.20
N SER A 203 0.39 -3.20 -21.07
CA SER A 203 0.39 -2.27 -22.20
C SER A 203 1.75 -1.62 -22.48
N LYS A 204 2.75 -1.83 -21.61
CA LYS A 204 4.01 -1.06 -21.64
C LYS A 204 5.17 -1.75 -22.36
N PHE A 205 5.44 -3.03 -22.14
CA PHE A 205 6.70 -3.66 -22.56
C PHE A 205 6.55 -4.76 -23.61
N VAL A 206 7.54 -4.81 -24.50
CA VAL A 206 7.88 -5.95 -25.36
C VAL A 206 9.26 -6.42 -24.95
N PHE A 207 9.32 -7.56 -24.28
CA PHE A 207 10.57 -8.14 -23.82
C PHE A 207 11.28 -8.87 -24.95
N VAL A 208 12.59 -8.63 -25.09
CA VAL A 208 13.48 -9.33 -26.01
C VAL A 208 14.80 -9.64 -25.30
N ASN A 209 15.61 -10.54 -25.88
CA ASN A 209 16.98 -10.73 -25.42
C ASN A 209 17.79 -9.43 -25.54
N LEU A 210 18.65 -9.14 -24.56
CA LEU A 210 19.48 -7.93 -24.53
C LEU A 210 20.25 -7.70 -25.84
N GLU A 211 20.80 -8.78 -26.41
CA GLU A 211 21.55 -8.74 -27.67
C GLU A 211 20.71 -8.30 -28.87
N GLU A 212 19.43 -8.67 -28.91
CA GLU A 212 18.53 -8.25 -29.98
C GLU A 212 18.17 -6.77 -29.84
N ALA A 213 17.98 -6.29 -28.60
CA ALA A 213 17.80 -4.86 -28.33
C ALA A 213 19.06 -4.05 -28.73
N LYS A 214 20.26 -4.52 -28.35
CA LYS A 214 21.53 -3.89 -28.77
C LYS A 214 21.63 -3.77 -30.29
N ARG A 215 21.32 -4.85 -31.02
CA ARG A 215 21.34 -4.87 -32.50
C ARG A 215 20.37 -3.86 -33.10
N LEU A 216 19.14 -3.79 -32.58
CA LEU A 216 18.12 -2.86 -33.06
C LEU A 216 18.52 -1.40 -32.83
N LEU A 217 19.03 -1.07 -31.64
CA LEU A 217 19.46 0.28 -31.28
C LEU A 217 20.87 0.64 -31.78
N ARG A 218 21.62 -0.33 -32.33
CA ARG A 218 23.04 -0.22 -32.70
C ARG A 218 23.92 0.22 -31.53
N PHE A 219 23.60 -0.28 -30.34
CA PHE A 219 24.41 -0.06 -29.15
C PHE A 219 25.67 -0.91 -29.20
N LYS A 220 26.74 -0.42 -28.58
CA LYS A 220 27.97 -1.19 -28.37
C LYS A 220 27.78 -2.18 -27.22
N GLU A 221 28.70 -3.13 -27.07
CA GLU A 221 28.59 -4.21 -26.07
C GLU A 221 28.36 -3.74 -24.64
N ASN A 222 29.10 -2.73 -24.18
CA ASN A 222 28.98 -2.21 -22.81
C ASN A 222 27.97 -1.06 -22.68
N GLN A 223 27.16 -0.80 -23.71
CA GLN A 223 26.21 0.31 -23.72
C GLN A 223 24.81 -0.15 -23.35
N VAL A 224 24.25 0.43 -22.29
CA VAL A 224 22.93 0.08 -21.72
C VAL A 224 22.14 1.34 -21.39
N THR A 225 20.83 1.20 -21.15
CA THR A 225 19.99 2.32 -20.69
C THR A 225 19.79 2.30 -19.18
N ALA A 226 19.82 1.11 -18.57
CA ALA A 226 19.65 0.94 -17.14
C ALA A 226 20.34 -0.33 -16.63
N ILE A 227 20.55 -0.38 -15.32
CA ILE A 227 20.90 -1.59 -14.57
C ILE A 227 19.81 -1.78 -13.51
N GLU A 228 19.24 -2.98 -13.45
CA GLU A 228 18.18 -3.33 -12.51
C GLU A 228 18.70 -4.35 -11.49
N LEU A 229 18.37 -4.14 -10.21
CA LEU A 229 18.93 -4.88 -9.09
C LEU A 229 17.84 -5.54 -8.24
N LYS A 230 18.16 -6.74 -7.76
CA LYS A 230 17.44 -7.41 -6.67
C LYS A 230 18.22 -7.29 -5.38
N LEU A 231 17.58 -6.83 -4.32
CA LEU A 231 18.19 -6.75 -3.00
C LEU A 231 17.98 -8.04 -2.21
N THR A 232 18.80 -8.28 -1.21
CA THR A 232 18.52 -9.30 -0.19
C THR A 232 17.36 -8.86 0.71
N ASP A 233 16.51 -9.79 1.15
CA ASP A 233 15.18 -9.54 1.74
C ASP A 233 15.15 -8.69 3.02
N ASN A 234 16.29 -8.40 3.66
CA ASN A 234 16.37 -7.76 4.98
C ASN A 234 16.93 -6.32 4.94
N LEU A 235 16.90 -5.67 3.77
CA LEU A 235 17.45 -4.33 3.57
C LEU A 235 16.36 -3.28 3.39
N LEU A 236 16.64 -2.08 3.91
CA LEU A 236 15.87 -0.88 3.59
C LEU A 236 16.32 -0.36 2.23
N ALA A 237 15.47 -0.54 1.21
CA ALA A 237 15.79 -0.19 -0.16
C ALA A 237 16.16 1.30 -0.34
N ASP A 238 15.50 2.20 0.40
CA ASP A 238 15.76 3.64 0.31
C ASP A 238 17.15 4.01 0.85
N GLU A 239 17.53 3.46 2.02
CA GLU A 239 18.87 3.70 2.60
C GLU A 239 19.98 3.18 1.68
N PHE A 240 19.76 1.99 1.11
CA PHE A 240 20.71 1.40 0.18
C PHE A 240 20.79 2.18 -1.16
N ALA A 241 19.65 2.66 -1.66
CA ALA A 241 19.62 3.49 -2.86
C ALA A 241 20.37 4.82 -2.65
N GLU A 242 20.27 5.44 -1.48
CA GLU A 242 21.04 6.64 -1.12
C GLU A 242 22.54 6.35 -1.03
N GLU A 243 22.94 5.25 -0.38
CA GLU A 243 24.35 4.84 -0.34
C GLU A 243 24.92 4.61 -1.74
N LEU A 244 24.16 3.92 -2.60
CA LEU A 244 24.56 3.62 -3.96
C LEU A 244 24.61 4.89 -4.82
N GLN A 245 23.67 5.82 -4.63
CA GLN A 245 23.67 7.13 -5.28
C GLN A 245 24.93 7.94 -4.94
N GLN A 246 25.39 7.90 -3.68
CA GLN A 246 26.61 8.58 -3.27
C GLN A 246 27.87 7.97 -3.92
N LYS A 247 27.90 6.65 -4.10
CA LYS A 247 29.04 5.95 -4.75
C LYS A 247 29.09 6.18 -6.26
N LEU A 248 27.93 6.17 -6.93
CA LEU A 248 27.83 6.36 -8.39
C LEU A 248 27.89 7.84 -8.82
N GLY A 249 27.54 8.76 -7.91
CA GLY A 249 27.57 10.20 -8.14
C GLY A 249 26.38 10.72 -8.97
N ASP A 250 26.34 12.04 -9.17
CA ASP A 250 25.17 12.77 -9.73
C ASP A 250 24.92 12.54 -11.23
N SER A 251 25.77 11.77 -11.90
CA SER A 251 25.56 11.41 -13.31
C SER A 251 24.47 10.34 -13.47
N PHE A 252 24.24 9.58 -12.41
CA PHE A 252 23.26 8.51 -12.36
C PHE A 252 22.09 8.88 -11.45
N LYS A 253 20.96 8.26 -11.74
CA LYS A 253 19.75 8.28 -10.93
C LYS A 253 19.51 6.86 -10.43
N VAL A 254 19.68 6.67 -9.13
CA VAL A 254 19.37 5.42 -8.43
C VAL A 254 17.98 5.58 -7.84
N GLN A 255 17.04 4.75 -8.29
CA GLN A 255 15.65 4.81 -7.85
C GLN A 255 15.20 3.49 -7.24
N THR A 256 14.49 3.56 -6.12
CA THR A 256 13.77 2.40 -5.58
C THR A 256 12.48 2.14 -6.35
N LYS A 257 11.91 0.93 -6.21
CA LYS A 257 10.59 0.57 -6.74
C LYS A 257 9.51 1.61 -6.40
N GLU A 258 9.51 2.12 -5.17
CA GLU A 258 8.59 3.16 -4.73
C GLU A 258 8.81 4.49 -5.47
N GLN A 259 10.06 4.90 -5.67
CA GLN A 259 10.40 6.13 -6.40
C GLN A 259 10.11 6.02 -7.91
N LEU A 260 10.21 4.82 -8.50
CA LEU A 260 9.79 4.57 -9.88
C LEU A 260 8.27 4.73 -10.04
N ASN A 261 7.51 4.37 -9.01
CA ASN A 261 6.06 4.35 -8.99
C ASN A 261 5.49 5.40 -8.02
N GLU A 262 6.12 6.58 -7.94
CA GLU A 262 5.83 7.55 -6.86
C GLU A 262 4.36 7.98 -6.81
N VAL A 263 3.70 8.13 -7.97
CA VAL A 263 2.29 8.52 -8.04
C VAL A 263 1.40 7.41 -7.49
N PHE A 264 1.69 6.16 -7.85
CA PHE A 264 0.96 4.99 -7.36
C PHE A 264 1.06 4.88 -5.83
N TYR A 265 2.27 4.98 -5.29
CA TYR A 265 2.50 4.93 -3.84
C TYR A 265 1.83 6.11 -3.11
N LYS A 266 1.93 7.33 -3.65
CA LYS A 266 1.28 8.53 -3.09
C LYS A 266 -0.23 8.38 -3.05
N VAL A 267 -0.86 7.87 -4.11
CA VAL A 267 -2.32 7.64 -4.15
C VAL A 267 -2.73 6.63 -3.07
N ILE A 268 -2.10 5.46 -3.02
CA ILE A 268 -2.43 4.41 -2.02
C ILE A 268 -2.22 4.90 -0.58
N ASN A 269 -1.15 5.66 -0.32
CA ASN A 269 -0.90 6.24 0.99
C ASN A 269 -1.93 7.31 1.37
N THR A 270 -2.29 8.16 0.41
CA THR A 270 -3.30 9.22 0.59
C THR A 270 -4.68 8.63 0.85
N GLU A 271 -5.09 7.60 0.10
CA GLU A 271 -6.37 6.93 0.31
C GLU A 271 -6.49 6.34 1.72
N ASN A 272 -5.46 5.62 2.19
CA ASN A 272 -5.47 5.08 3.55
C ASN A 272 -5.59 6.21 4.60
N PHE A 273 -4.87 7.31 4.41
CA PHE A 273 -4.96 8.46 5.32
C PHE A 273 -6.35 9.11 5.32
N VAL A 274 -6.95 9.32 4.15
CA VAL A 274 -8.31 9.89 4.02
C VAL A 274 -9.35 8.96 4.65
N SER A 275 -9.28 7.65 4.41
CA SER A 275 -10.18 6.68 5.04
C SER A 275 -10.02 6.67 6.55
N TYR A 276 -8.80 6.71 7.07
CA TYR A 276 -8.57 6.84 8.51
C TYR A 276 -9.25 8.08 9.10
N LEU A 277 -9.18 9.24 8.43
CA LEU A 277 -9.85 10.47 8.88
C LEU A 277 -11.38 10.34 8.88
N ILE A 278 -11.97 9.78 7.83
CA ILE A 278 -13.42 9.58 7.72
C ILE A 278 -13.93 8.68 8.86
N PHE A 279 -13.25 7.56 9.12
CA PHE A 279 -13.67 6.67 10.20
C PHE A 279 -13.40 7.25 11.59
N THR A 280 -12.33 8.04 11.75
CA THR A 280 -12.12 8.81 12.97
C THR A 280 -13.24 9.81 13.22
N LEU A 281 -13.76 10.49 12.18
CA LEU A 281 -14.91 11.38 12.28
C LEU A 281 -16.18 10.62 12.72
N ILE A 282 -16.42 9.42 12.17
CA ILE A 282 -17.53 8.56 12.60
C ILE A 282 -17.40 8.20 14.09
N VAL A 283 -16.18 7.88 14.54
CA VAL A 283 -15.91 7.63 15.97
C VAL A 283 -16.17 8.87 16.82
N ILE A 284 -15.79 10.07 16.36
CA ILE A 284 -16.10 11.33 17.05
C ILE A 284 -17.62 11.50 17.21
N ILE A 285 -18.39 11.21 16.16
CA ILE A 285 -19.86 11.28 16.21
C ILE A 285 -20.41 10.29 17.24
N ALA A 286 -19.91 9.05 17.26
CA ALA A 286 -20.30 8.05 18.25
C ALA A 286 -19.98 8.49 19.69
N LEU A 287 -18.89 9.24 19.89
CA LEU A 287 -18.50 9.74 21.21
C LEU A 287 -19.40 10.86 21.74
N PHE A 288 -20.11 11.60 20.90
CA PHE A 288 -21.14 12.52 21.40
C PHE A 288 -22.26 11.77 22.16
N ASN A 289 -22.60 10.57 21.71
CA ASN A 289 -23.57 9.72 22.41
C ASN A 289 -23.03 9.27 23.78
N VAL A 290 -21.72 9.04 23.89
CA VAL A 290 -21.05 8.75 25.16
C VAL A 290 -21.14 9.93 26.12
N ILE A 291 -20.91 11.17 25.65
CA ILE A 291 -21.08 12.36 26.46
C ILE A 291 -22.52 12.44 26.98
N GLY A 292 -23.52 12.22 26.12
CA GLY A 292 -24.93 12.19 26.49
C GLY A 292 -25.25 11.15 27.57
N ALA A 293 -24.75 9.92 27.41
CA ALA A 293 -24.91 8.86 28.40
C ALA A 293 -24.28 9.23 29.76
N ILE A 294 -23.08 9.80 29.76
CA ILE A 294 -22.40 10.21 31.00
C ILE A 294 -23.15 11.35 31.69
N ILE A 295 -23.62 12.35 30.94
CA ILE A 295 -24.43 13.44 31.51
C ILE A 295 -25.70 12.89 32.16
N MET A 296 -26.39 11.96 31.50
CA MET A 296 -27.59 11.35 32.04
C MET A 296 -27.29 10.55 33.32
N MET A 297 -26.15 9.85 33.38
CA MET A 297 -25.70 9.15 34.59
C MET A 297 -25.36 10.11 35.73
N ILE A 298 -24.75 11.27 35.44
CA ILE A 298 -24.48 12.32 36.43
C ILE A 298 -25.80 12.81 37.04
N ILE A 299 -26.83 13.03 36.21
CA ILE A 299 -28.15 13.48 36.65
C ILE A 299 -28.84 12.42 37.52
N ASP A 300 -28.82 11.14 37.12
CA ASP A 300 -29.39 10.03 37.91
C ASP A 300 -28.77 9.92 39.29
N LYS A 301 -27.44 10.09 39.37
CA LYS A 301 -26.68 9.94 40.62
C LYS A 301 -26.59 11.22 41.44
N LYS A 302 -27.30 12.29 41.06
CA LYS A 302 -27.20 13.61 41.71
C LYS A 302 -27.35 13.54 43.24
N GLN A 303 -28.32 12.79 43.75
CA GLN A 303 -28.52 12.63 45.19
C GLN A 303 -27.31 11.98 45.88
N ASN A 304 -26.71 10.96 45.26
CA ASN A 304 -25.49 10.32 45.77
C ASN A 304 -24.29 11.29 45.75
N LEU A 305 -24.20 12.16 44.75
CA LEU A 305 -23.16 13.19 44.67
C LEU A 305 -23.29 14.19 45.82
N LYS A 306 -24.51 14.60 46.15
CA LYS A 306 -24.79 15.49 47.30
C LYS A 306 -24.40 14.83 48.62
N THR A 307 -24.70 13.55 48.80
CA THR A 307 -24.23 12.80 49.98
C THR A 307 -22.72 12.74 50.06
N LEU A 308 -22.02 12.41 48.97
CA LEU A 308 -20.55 12.36 48.93
C LEU A 308 -19.92 13.72 49.22
N PHE A 309 -20.50 14.79 48.70
CA PHE A 309 -20.06 16.16 48.94
C PHE A 309 -20.23 16.56 50.41
N ASN A 310 -21.38 16.26 51.01
CA ASN A 310 -21.65 16.52 52.43
C ASN A 310 -20.74 15.70 53.37
N LEU A 311 -20.26 14.54 52.91
CA LEU A 311 -19.27 13.72 53.62
C LEU A 311 -17.82 14.24 53.45
N GLY A 312 -17.61 15.32 52.71
CA GLY A 312 -16.29 15.98 52.55
C GLY A 312 -15.57 15.71 51.23
N THR A 313 -16.20 15.01 50.27
CA THR A 313 -15.59 14.77 48.95
C THR A 313 -15.52 16.08 48.15
N THR A 314 -14.36 16.41 47.60
CA THR A 314 -14.20 17.63 46.80
C THR A 314 -14.86 17.50 45.42
N ILE A 315 -15.27 18.62 44.82
CA ILE A 315 -15.82 18.65 43.45
C ILE A 315 -14.83 18.07 42.43
N LYS A 316 -13.53 18.27 42.64
CA LYS A 316 -12.48 17.71 41.77
C LYS A 316 -12.50 16.17 41.81
N GLU A 317 -12.66 15.58 42.98
CA GLU A 317 -12.76 14.13 43.13
C GLU A 317 -14.07 13.58 42.55
N ILE A 318 -15.18 14.30 42.72
CA ILE A 318 -16.47 13.94 42.08
C ILE A 318 -16.33 13.97 40.55
N LYS A 319 -15.73 15.01 39.98
CA LYS A 319 -15.44 15.07 38.53
C LYS A 319 -14.59 13.89 38.08
N ARG A 320 -13.55 13.56 38.86
CA ARG A 320 -12.64 12.45 38.55
C ARG A 320 -13.35 11.10 38.51
N ILE A 321 -14.37 10.87 39.36
CA ILE A 321 -15.21 9.65 39.30
C ILE A 321 -15.84 9.51 37.91
N PHE A 322 -16.49 10.55 37.40
CA PHE A 322 -17.18 10.47 36.11
C PHE A 322 -16.24 10.49 34.91
N VAL A 323 -15.08 11.16 35.00
CA VAL A 323 -14.02 11.02 33.98
C VAL A 323 -13.56 9.56 33.89
N LEU A 324 -13.26 8.93 35.02
CA LEU A 324 -12.85 7.53 35.05
C LEU A 324 -13.97 6.59 34.60
N GLN A 325 -15.22 6.88 34.95
CA GLN A 325 -16.36 6.08 34.53
C GLN A 325 -16.56 6.13 33.00
N GLY A 326 -16.53 7.33 32.41
CA GLY A 326 -16.61 7.50 30.96
C GLY A 326 -15.43 6.85 30.24
N PHE A 327 -14.23 6.98 30.80
CA PHE A 327 -13.04 6.33 30.27
C PHE A 327 -13.14 4.80 30.30
N LEU A 328 -13.62 4.22 31.41
CA LEU A 328 -13.86 2.78 31.51
C LEU A 328 -14.93 2.31 30.52
N LEU A 329 -16.03 3.07 30.36
CA LEU A 329 -17.06 2.78 29.36
C LEU A 329 -16.44 2.70 27.95
N THR A 330 -15.65 3.70 27.56
CA THR A 330 -14.97 3.71 26.27
C THR A 330 -13.97 2.57 26.12
N ILE A 331 -13.15 2.28 27.13
CA ILE A 331 -12.19 1.18 27.09
C ILE A 331 -12.91 -0.17 26.93
N THR A 332 -13.98 -0.40 27.68
CA THR A 332 -14.72 -1.67 27.58
C THR A 332 -15.35 -1.86 26.20
N GLY A 333 -15.95 -0.80 25.64
CA GLY A 333 -16.48 -0.83 24.27
C GLY A 333 -15.38 -1.04 23.22
N MET A 334 -14.24 -0.37 23.37
CA MET A 334 -13.08 -0.52 22.50
C MET A 334 -12.51 -1.93 22.52
N ILE A 335 -12.33 -2.53 23.71
CA ILE A 335 -11.81 -3.91 23.85
C ILE A 335 -12.76 -4.88 23.16
N LEU A 336 -14.07 -4.76 23.37
CA LEU A 336 -15.06 -5.63 22.74
C LEU A 336 -15.07 -5.47 21.22
N GLY A 337 -15.09 -4.23 20.71
CA GLY A 337 -15.10 -4.00 19.27
C GLY A 337 -13.79 -4.38 18.58
N LEU A 338 -12.64 -4.17 19.22
CA LEU A 338 -11.35 -4.69 18.74
C LEU A 338 -11.33 -6.21 18.73
N LEU A 339 -11.81 -6.88 19.79
CA LEU A 339 -11.86 -8.34 19.84
C LEU A 339 -12.71 -8.89 18.69
N ILE A 340 -13.89 -8.34 18.45
CA ILE A 340 -14.76 -8.74 17.34
C ILE A 340 -14.09 -8.42 16.00
N GLY A 341 -13.48 -7.24 15.85
CA GLY A 341 -12.79 -6.83 14.63
C GLY A 341 -11.59 -7.72 14.28
N VAL A 342 -10.79 -8.10 15.28
CA VAL A 342 -9.67 -9.04 15.12
C VAL A 342 -10.18 -10.40 14.66
N ILE A 343 -11.22 -10.93 15.32
CA ILE A 343 -11.84 -12.20 14.90
C ILE A 343 -12.34 -12.11 13.46
N ALA A 344 -13.01 -11.01 13.08
CA ALA A 344 -13.51 -10.81 11.73
C ALA A 344 -12.38 -10.79 10.68
N VAL A 345 -11.26 -10.10 10.95
CA VAL A 345 -10.09 -10.09 10.07
C VAL A 345 -9.48 -11.50 9.94
N PHE A 346 -9.34 -12.24 11.03
CA PHE A 346 -8.82 -13.62 10.98
C PHE A 346 -9.74 -14.57 10.21
N ILE A 347 -11.06 -14.42 10.36
CA ILE A 347 -12.03 -15.20 9.59
C ILE A 347 -11.88 -14.88 8.09
N GLN A 348 -11.76 -13.60 7.72
CA GLN A 348 -11.54 -13.21 6.33
C GLN A 348 -10.22 -13.76 5.77
N LEU A 349 -9.12 -13.71 6.54
CA LEU A 349 -7.83 -14.29 6.15
C LEU A 349 -7.90 -15.80 5.89
N LYS A 350 -8.67 -16.53 6.70
CA LYS A 350 -8.72 -18.01 6.62
C LYS A 350 -9.73 -18.53 5.60
N PHE A 351 -10.89 -17.87 5.49
CA PHE A 351 -12.01 -18.37 4.72
C PHE A 351 -12.33 -17.54 3.47
N GLY A 352 -11.78 -16.33 3.33
CA GLY A 352 -12.01 -15.49 2.16
C GLY A 352 -13.49 -15.19 1.90
N LEU A 353 -14.29 -14.94 2.95
CA LEU A 353 -15.75 -14.82 2.83
C LEU A 353 -16.19 -13.70 1.87
N PHE A 354 -15.47 -12.57 1.89
CA PHE A 354 -15.71 -11.46 0.99
C PHE A 354 -14.78 -11.57 -0.23
N MET A 355 -15.36 -11.91 -1.38
CA MET A 355 -14.67 -12.06 -2.65
C MET A 355 -14.80 -10.79 -3.51
N ILE A 356 -13.70 -10.33 -4.11
CA ILE A 356 -13.68 -9.29 -5.16
C ILE A 356 -14.04 -9.92 -6.50
N THR A 357 -13.44 -11.07 -6.80
CA THR A 357 -13.72 -11.89 -7.98
C THR A 357 -13.87 -13.35 -7.56
N GLU A 358 -14.32 -14.23 -8.46
CA GLU A 358 -14.53 -15.66 -8.15
C GLU A 358 -13.31 -16.35 -7.51
N ASN A 359 -12.09 -15.87 -7.83
CA ASN A 359 -10.84 -16.45 -7.35
C ASN A 359 -10.01 -15.51 -6.47
N LEU A 360 -10.53 -14.33 -6.11
CA LEU A 360 -9.78 -13.34 -5.34
C LEU A 360 -10.59 -12.81 -4.16
N ALA A 361 -10.21 -13.21 -2.96
CA ALA A 361 -10.73 -12.64 -1.72
C ALA A 361 -10.27 -11.20 -1.56
N TYR A 362 -11.11 -10.37 -0.93
CA TYR A 362 -10.71 -9.01 -0.54
C TYR A 362 -9.53 -9.07 0.43
N PRO A 363 -8.38 -8.47 0.08
CA PRO A 363 -7.17 -8.61 0.86
C PRO A 363 -7.30 -7.80 2.14
N VAL A 364 -7.04 -8.46 3.26
CA VAL A 364 -6.95 -7.84 4.58
C VAL A 364 -5.62 -8.22 5.19
N GLU A 365 -5.04 -7.33 5.99
CA GLU A 365 -3.77 -7.60 6.67
C GLU A 365 -3.88 -7.21 8.15
N PHE A 366 -3.53 -8.15 9.02
CA PHE A 366 -3.43 -7.87 10.45
C PHE A 366 -2.08 -7.19 10.73
N ARG A 367 -2.13 -5.89 11.05
CA ARG A 367 -0.95 -5.14 11.51
C ARG A 367 -1.12 -4.70 12.95
N PHE A 368 -0.10 -4.96 13.77
CA PHE A 368 -0.08 -4.50 15.16
C PHE A 368 -0.14 -2.96 15.27
N SER A 369 0.45 -2.25 14.30
CA SER A 369 0.35 -0.79 14.19
C SER A 369 -1.12 -0.31 14.10
N ASN A 370 -1.97 -1.00 13.36
CA ASN A 370 -3.39 -0.63 13.21
C ASN A 370 -4.13 -0.77 14.55
N LEU A 371 -3.82 -1.83 15.31
CA LEU A 371 -4.36 -2.03 16.64
C LEU A 371 -3.95 -0.89 17.58
N LEU A 372 -2.67 -0.50 17.56
CA LEU A 372 -2.17 0.62 18.36
C LEU A 372 -2.82 1.96 17.98
N ILE A 373 -3.01 2.22 16.68
CA ILE A 373 -3.68 3.43 16.18
C ILE A 373 -5.11 3.49 16.72
N VAL A 374 -5.89 2.40 16.63
CA VAL A 374 -7.26 2.37 17.14
C VAL A 374 -7.30 2.58 18.65
N ILE A 375 -6.42 1.90 19.40
CA ILE A 375 -6.34 2.07 20.85
C ILE A 375 -6.03 3.52 21.20
N PHE A 376 -5.03 4.11 20.56
CA PHE A 376 -4.62 5.49 20.83
C PHE A 376 -5.73 6.48 20.51
N THR A 377 -6.36 6.35 19.34
CA THR A 377 -7.43 7.26 18.89
C THR A 377 -8.64 7.19 19.80
N ILE A 378 -9.13 5.98 20.11
CA ILE A 378 -10.34 5.83 20.93
C ILE A 378 -10.09 6.17 22.39
N THR A 379 -8.93 5.82 22.94
CA THR A 379 -8.54 6.20 24.30
C THR A 379 -8.45 7.73 24.44
N THR A 380 -7.83 8.40 23.48
CA THR A 380 -7.67 9.87 23.48
C THR A 380 -9.02 10.56 23.37
N LEU A 381 -9.82 10.20 22.37
CA LEU A 381 -11.13 10.82 22.16
C LEU A 381 -12.11 10.47 23.29
N GLY A 382 -12.07 9.25 23.81
CA GLY A 382 -12.87 8.83 24.97
C GLY A 382 -12.55 9.60 26.23
N PHE A 383 -11.26 9.83 26.50
CA PHE A 383 -10.83 10.67 27.62
C PHE A 383 -11.32 12.12 27.46
N ILE A 384 -11.23 12.68 26.25
CA ILE A 384 -11.76 14.03 25.94
C ILE A 384 -13.28 14.08 26.17
N ALA A 385 -14.03 13.11 25.66
CA ALA A 385 -15.48 13.00 25.84
C ALA A 385 -15.86 12.93 27.33
N ALA A 386 -15.18 12.08 28.11
CA ALA A 386 -15.43 11.96 29.54
C ALA A 386 -15.09 13.25 30.31
N LYS A 387 -14.01 13.93 29.93
CA LYS A 387 -13.64 15.24 30.50
C LYS A 387 -14.69 16.31 30.19
N ILE A 388 -15.18 16.38 28.94
CA ILE A 388 -16.24 17.32 28.53
C ILE A 388 -17.51 17.06 29.35
N ALA A 389 -17.95 15.80 29.46
CA ALA A 389 -19.14 15.44 30.24
C ALA A 389 -19.01 15.81 31.73
N SER A 390 -17.87 15.49 32.34
CA SER A 390 -17.61 15.80 33.76
C SER A 390 -17.55 17.30 34.06
N SER A 391 -17.25 18.14 33.06
CA SER A 391 -17.14 19.59 33.25
C SER A 391 -18.48 20.23 33.67
N ARG A 392 -19.60 19.58 33.35
CA ARG A 392 -20.96 19.96 33.75
C ARG A 392 -21.23 19.90 35.26
N ILE A 393 -20.40 19.19 36.03
CA ILE A 393 -20.53 19.11 37.49
C ILE A 393 -20.03 20.43 38.09
N SER A 394 -20.91 21.23 38.67
CA SER A 394 -20.56 22.46 39.40
C SER A 394 -20.92 22.35 40.88
N LYS A 395 -20.39 23.24 41.72
CA LYS A 395 -20.76 23.31 43.15
C LYS A 395 -22.27 23.50 43.31
N GLU A 396 -22.81 24.45 42.55
CA GLU A 396 -24.24 24.77 42.51
C GLU A 396 -25.10 23.58 42.04
N PHE A 397 -24.60 22.76 41.11
CA PHE A 397 -25.29 21.56 40.65
C PHE A 397 -25.40 20.49 41.74
N VAL A 398 -24.40 20.37 42.62
CA VAL A 398 -24.38 19.37 43.70
C VAL A 398 -25.14 19.86 44.93
N GLU A 399 -25.14 21.16 45.19
CA GLU A 399 -25.80 21.77 46.35
C GLU A 399 -27.32 21.90 46.19
N LYS A 400 -27.80 22.21 44.97
CA LYS A 400 -29.24 22.14 44.63
C LYS A 400 -29.71 20.70 44.67
#